data_AF-A0A7C5K1F5-F1
#
_entry.id   AF-A0A7C5K1F5-F1
#
_cell.length_a   1.000
_cell.length_b   1.000
_cell.length_c   1.000
_cell.angle_alpha   90.00
_cell.angle_beta   90.00
_cell.angle_gamma   90.00
#
_symmetry.space_group_name_H-M   'P 1'
#
loop_
_entity.id
_entity.type
_entity.pdbx_description
1 polymer ?
#
loop_
_entity_poly.entity_id
_entity_poly.type
_entity_poly.pdbx_seq_one_letter_code
_entity_poly.pdbx_strand_id
1 'polypeptide(L)'
;MAKTDSKKEGDGPKKDKHEVVVGEHSNVTISYTGTLDDGEVFDKSEDANPLSFKMGEGQLLPEFEKELVGMKLNSEKKIRLTPEQAYGERNENLIQEMPLNLFEGKLTPEKGMSIMFNMQGRRLYAKVLDVKKETVLLDFNHPLAGKPLNFQVKVLEISND
;
A
#
# COMPACT_ATOMS: atom_id res chain seq x y z
N MET A 1 42.61 -44.52 47.63
CA MET A 1 41.24 -44.01 47.82
C MET A 1 41.36 -42.48 47.87
N ALA A 2 40.76 -41.64 47.03
CA ALA A 2 39.68 -41.78 46.05
C ALA A 2 40.04 -40.95 44.79
N LYS A 3 39.49 -41.38 43.66
CA LYS A 3 39.54 -40.71 42.34
C LYS A 3 38.42 -39.68 42.27
N THR A 4 38.69 -38.53 41.63
CA THR A 4 37.72 -37.91 40.70
C THR A 4 38.43 -36.93 39.76
N ASP A 5 38.85 -37.48 38.62
CA ASP A 5 38.80 -36.79 37.33
C ASP A 5 37.34 -36.77 36.85
N SER A 6 36.86 -35.64 36.36
CA SER A 6 35.76 -35.52 35.37
C SER A 6 35.73 -34.07 34.86
N LYS A 7 36.35 -33.79 33.71
CA LYS A 7 35.84 -33.93 32.33
C LYS A 7 35.28 -32.58 31.83
N LYS A 8 36.06 -31.99 30.94
CA LYS A 8 35.72 -30.90 30.02
C LYS A 8 34.59 -31.30 29.06
N GLU A 9 33.95 -30.24 28.56
CA GLU A 9 33.24 -30.11 27.27
C GLU A 9 31.79 -30.54 27.15
N GLY A 10 31.03 -29.60 26.56
CA GLY A 10 29.63 -29.72 26.17
C GLY A 10 29.02 -28.35 25.87
N ASP A 11 29.71 -27.48 25.12
CA ASP A 11 29.04 -26.36 24.44
C ASP A 11 28.14 -27.01 23.38
N GLY A 12 26.86 -27.15 23.72
CA GLY A 12 25.86 -27.75 22.84
C GLY A 12 25.76 -26.95 21.54
N PRO A 13 25.33 -27.57 20.43
CA PRO A 13 25.22 -26.85 19.17
C PRO A 13 24.28 -25.67 19.35
N LYS A 14 24.79 -24.45 19.17
CA LYS A 14 23.96 -23.26 18.98
C LYS A 14 23.10 -23.57 17.76
N LYS A 15 21.81 -23.85 17.97
CA LYS A 15 20.85 -24.02 16.88
C LYS A 15 20.93 -22.77 16.03
N ASP A 16 21.37 -22.91 14.78
CA ASP A 16 21.24 -21.88 13.77
C ASP A 16 19.76 -21.49 13.71
N LYS A 17 19.42 -20.34 14.29
CA LYS A 17 18.09 -19.76 14.13
C LYS A 17 18.06 -19.30 12.68
N HIS A 18 17.46 -20.10 11.80
CA HIS A 18 17.15 -19.66 10.45
C HIS A 18 16.43 -18.32 10.56
N GLU A 19 17.10 -17.26 10.11
CA GLU A 19 16.57 -15.92 10.17
C GLU A 19 15.42 -15.84 9.17
N VAL A 20 14.19 -15.76 9.69
CA VAL A 20 13.01 -15.69 8.86
C VAL A 20 12.97 -14.33 8.19
N VAL A 21 13.01 -14.34 6.86
CA VAL A 21 12.93 -13.17 5.99
C VAL A 21 11.71 -13.27 5.10
N VAL A 22 11.19 -12.12 4.68
CA VAL A 22 10.10 -12.02 3.71
C VAL A 22 10.59 -12.55 2.36
N GLY A 23 9.89 -13.55 1.83
CA GLY A 23 10.06 -14.06 0.47
C GLY A 23 8.88 -13.69 -0.43
N GLU A 24 9.00 -14.01 -1.71
CA GLU A 24 8.02 -13.67 -2.78
C GLU A 24 6.62 -14.26 -2.55
N HIS A 25 6.46 -15.25 -1.67
CA HIS A 25 5.20 -15.93 -1.39
C HIS A 25 4.87 -16.00 0.11
N SER A 26 5.59 -15.24 0.95
CA SER A 26 5.32 -15.21 2.39
C SER A 26 3.95 -14.61 2.69
N ASN A 27 3.31 -15.13 3.71
CA ASN A 27 2.26 -14.41 4.42
C ASN A 27 2.95 -13.43 5.39
N VAL A 28 2.64 -12.14 5.26
CA VAL A 28 3.32 -11.07 6.00
C VAL A 28 2.29 -10.19 6.70
N THR A 29 2.56 -9.87 7.96
CA THR A 29 1.82 -8.85 8.71
C THR A 29 2.73 -7.65 8.93
N ILE A 30 2.27 -6.46 8.55
CA ILE A 30 3.01 -5.21 8.71
C ILE A 30 2.20 -4.16 9.47
N SER A 31 2.90 -3.28 10.19
CA SER A 31 2.38 -1.93 10.43
C SER A 31 3.03 -0.95 9.47
N TYR A 32 2.28 0.06 9.03
CA TYR A 32 2.78 1.06 8.12
C TYR A 32 2.10 2.41 8.29
N THR A 33 2.76 3.45 7.79
CA THR A 33 2.18 4.79 7.61
C THR A 33 2.60 5.30 6.23
N GLY A 34 1.61 5.64 5.41
CA GLY A 34 1.74 6.24 4.10
C GLY A 34 1.60 7.76 4.16
N THR A 35 2.57 8.48 3.60
CA THR A 35 2.61 9.95 3.57
C THR A 35 2.93 10.49 2.18
N LEU A 36 2.46 11.70 1.91
CA LEU A 36 2.92 12.54 0.80
C LEU A 36 4.18 13.33 1.20
N ASP A 37 4.81 14.00 0.23
CA ASP A 37 6.04 14.78 0.46
C ASP A 37 5.86 16.01 1.34
N ASP A 38 4.64 16.54 1.40
CA ASP A 38 4.26 17.61 2.31
C ASP A 38 3.99 17.11 3.75
N GLY A 39 4.09 15.79 3.97
CA GLY A 39 3.85 15.14 5.26
C GLY A 39 2.39 14.76 5.50
N GLU A 40 1.47 15.01 4.56
CA GLU A 40 0.08 14.57 4.68
C GLU A 40 0.01 13.04 4.74
N VAL A 41 -0.58 12.50 5.81
CA VAL A 41 -0.84 11.05 5.94
C VAL A 41 -2.05 10.70 5.09
N PHE A 42 -1.86 9.89 4.05
CA PHE A 42 -2.96 9.42 3.20
C PHE A 42 -3.54 8.08 3.67
N ASP A 43 -2.72 7.25 4.33
CA ASP A 43 -3.14 5.95 4.87
C ASP A 43 -2.22 5.50 6.00
N LYS A 44 -2.71 4.64 6.90
CA LYS A 44 -1.91 3.99 7.95
C LYS A 44 -2.61 2.74 8.46
N SER A 45 -1.84 1.74 8.86
CA SER A 45 -2.37 0.67 9.71
C SER A 45 -2.64 1.22 11.10
N GLU A 46 -3.77 0.88 11.70
CA GLU A 46 -3.99 1.13 13.13
C GLU A 46 -3.22 0.11 13.97
N ASP A 47 -2.76 0.49 15.16
CA ASP A 47 -1.98 -0.41 16.04
C ASP A 47 -2.74 -1.71 16.39
N ALA A 48 -4.07 -1.65 16.42
CA ALA A 48 -4.94 -2.80 16.66
C ALA A 48 -5.28 -3.60 15.39
N ASN A 49 -5.02 -3.05 14.19
CA ASN A 49 -5.38 -3.63 12.90
C ASN A 49 -4.19 -3.54 11.94
N PRO A 50 -3.12 -4.34 12.15
CA PRO A 50 -2.03 -4.42 11.20
C PRO A 50 -2.51 -5.02 9.88
N LEU A 51 -1.79 -4.71 8.81
CA LEU A 51 -2.12 -5.19 7.48
C LEU A 51 -1.47 -6.56 7.24
N SER A 52 -2.29 -7.59 7.13
CA SER A 52 -1.87 -8.94 6.75
C SER A 52 -2.23 -9.23 5.29
N PHE A 53 -1.28 -9.72 4.53
CA PHE A 53 -1.42 -10.01 3.11
C PHE A 53 -0.45 -11.13 2.71
N LYS A 54 -0.67 -11.67 1.51
CA LYS A 54 0.23 -12.65 0.90
C LYS A 54 1.00 -11.99 -0.24
N MET A 55 2.32 -12.10 -0.17
CA MET A 55 3.23 -11.59 -1.20
C MET A 55 2.90 -12.20 -2.56
N GLY A 56 2.89 -11.37 -3.61
CA GLY A 56 2.70 -11.81 -5.00
C GLY A 56 1.25 -12.01 -5.44
N GLU A 57 0.25 -11.77 -4.58
CA GLU A 57 -1.18 -11.88 -4.93
C GLU A 57 -1.77 -10.57 -5.49
N GLY A 58 -0.95 -9.52 -5.66
CA GLY A 58 -1.37 -8.25 -6.23
C GLY A 58 -2.34 -7.47 -5.35
N GLN A 59 -2.27 -7.68 -4.03
CA GLN A 59 -3.09 -6.95 -3.06
C GLN A 59 -2.53 -5.54 -2.79
N LEU A 60 -1.21 -5.37 -2.93
CA LEU A 60 -0.53 -4.09 -2.74
C LEU A 60 0.12 -3.62 -4.05
N LEU A 61 0.70 -2.42 -3.99
CA LEU A 61 1.49 -1.88 -5.10
C LEU A 61 2.67 -2.83 -5.37
N PRO A 62 2.90 -3.29 -6.61
CA PRO A 62 3.96 -4.25 -6.90
C PRO A 62 5.35 -3.79 -6.44
N GLU A 63 5.64 -2.50 -6.57
CA GLU A 63 6.91 -1.91 -6.14
C GLU A 63 7.01 -1.81 -4.61
N PHE A 64 5.88 -1.66 -3.92
CA PHE A 64 5.84 -1.75 -2.46
C PHE A 64 6.17 -3.17 -2.00
N GLU A 65 5.56 -4.21 -2.59
CA GLU A 65 5.85 -5.61 -2.26
C GLU A 65 7.33 -5.94 -2.51
N LYS A 66 7.90 -5.55 -3.67
CA LYS A 66 9.32 -5.75 -3.97
C LYS A 66 10.24 -5.18 -2.89
N GLU A 67 9.90 -4.02 -2.33
CA GLU A 67 10.70 -3.38 -1.29
C GLU A 67 10.63 -4.09 0.07
N LEU A 68 9.66 -4.98 0.29
CA LEU A 68 9.54 -5.80 1.49
C LEU A 68 10.34 -7.10 1.39
N VAL A 69 10.64 -7.59 0.20
CA VAL A 69 11.42 -8.82 0.00
C VAL A 69 12.78 -8.72 0.69
N GLY A 70 13.12 -9.75 1.46
CA GLY A 70 14.35 -9.82 2.27
C GLY A 70 14.29 -9.07 3.60
N MET A 71 13.21 -8.34 3.90
CA MET A 71 13.04 -7.75 5.24
C MET A 71 12.93 -8.84 6.31
N LYS A 72 13.48 -8.54 7.49
CA LYS A 72 13.52 -9.45 8.65
C LYS A 72 12.35 -9.16 9.58
N LEU A 73 11.96 -10.17 10.37
CA LEU A 73 11.01 -9.98 11.46
C LEU A 73 11.45 -8.82 12.37
N ASN A 74 10.50 -7.96 12.75
CA ASN A 74 10.68 -6.75 13.56
C ASN A 74 11.54 -5.64 12.93
N SER A 75 12.01 -5.79 11.69
CA SER A 75 12.74 -4.73 11.00
C SER A 75 11.82 -3.64 10.47
N GLU A 76 12.35 -2.43 10.40
CA GLU A 76 11.67 -1.25 9.89
C GLU A 76 12.39 -0.72 8.64
N LYS A 77 11.62 -0.21 7.68
CA LYS A 77 12.14 0.38 6.45
C LYS A 77 11.33 1.61 6.05
N LYS A 78 12.02 2.58 5.45
CA LYS A 78 11.37 3.68 4.73
C LYS A 78 11.44 3.38 3.24
N ILE A 79 10.29 3.44 2.58
CA ILE A 79 10.14 3.16 1.16
C ILE A 79 9.60 4.42 0.51
N ARG A 80 10.16 4.79 -0.64
CA ARG A 80 9.66 5.89 -1.46
C ARG A 80 9.38 5.36 -2.85
N LEU A 81 8.16 5.55 -3.31
CA LEU A 81 7.72 5.20 -4.65
C LEU A 81 7.51 6.47 -5.47
N THR A 82 8.05 6.48 -6.68
CA THR A 82 7.69 7.47 -7.71
C THR A 82 6.21 7.31 -8.11
N PRO A 83 5.59 8.32 -8.74
CA PRO A 83 4.23 8.18 -9.26
C PRO A 83 4.09 6.94 -10.14
N GLU A 84 5.03 6.66 -11.04
CA GLU A 84 5.01 5.51 -11.95
C GLU A 84 5.07 4.15 -11.21
N GLN A 85 5.78 4.10 -10.08
CA GLN A 85 5.84 2.91 -9.22
C GLN A 85 4.60 2.73 -8.35
N ALA A 86 3.77 3.78 -8.21
CA ALA A 86 2.56 3.80 -7.41
C ALA A 86 1.30 3.82 -8.29
N TYR A 87 0.63 4.97 -8.38
CA TYR A 87 -0.67 5.11 -9.08
C TYR A 87 -0.56 5.71 -10.49
N GLY A 88 0.66 5.80 -11.01
CA GLY A 88 0.98 6.40 -12.30
C GLY A 88 1.01 7.92 -12.27
N GLU A 89 1.46 8.48 -13.39
CA GLU A 89 1.35 9.91 -13.66
C GLU A 89 -0.10 10.33 -13.86
N ARG A 90 -0.39 11.59 -13.55
CA ARG A 90 -1.69 12.17 -13.86
C ARG A 90 -1.88 12.20 -15.38
N ASN A 91 -2.98 11.62 -15.84
CA ASN A 91 -3.32 11.56 -17.25
C ASN A 91 -4.43 12.57 -17.58
N GLU A 92 -4.08 13.61 -18.33
CA GLU A 92 -5.02 14.64 -18.77
C GLU A 92 -6.13 14.07 -19.68
N ASN A 93 -5.89 12.95 -20.36
CA ASN A 93 -6.93 12.26 -21.14
C ASN A 93 -8.00 11.59 -20.26
N LEU A 94 -7.76 11.44 -18.95
CA LEU A 94 -8.77 10.97 -18.00
C LEU A 94 -9.59 12.12 -17.41
N ILE A 95 -9.35 13.36 -17.85
CA ILE A 95 -10.23 14.48 -17.58
C ILE A 95 -11.24 14.56 -18.71
N GLN A 96 -12.52 14.44 -18.36
CA GLN A 96 -13.61 14.34 -19.32
C GLN A 96 -14.65 15.43 -19.04
N GLU A 97 -15.10 16.07 -20.10
CA GLU A 97 -16.21 17.02 -20.03
C GLU A 97 -17.50 16.32 -20.42
N MET A 98 -18.49 16.38 -19.53
CA MET A 98 -19.76 15.67 -19.71
C MET A 98 -20.94 16.66 -19.63
N PRO A 99 -22.00 16.46 -20.43
CA PRO A 99 -23.22 17.24 -20.32
C PRO A 99 -23.84 17.17 -18.92
N LEU A 100 -24.26 18.32 -18.37
CA LEU A 100 -24.83 18.40 -17.03
C LEU A 100 -26.16 17.63 -16.93
N ASN A 101 -26.89 17.52 -18.04
CA ASN A 101 -28.17 16.81 -18.12
C ASN A 101 -28.09 15.31 -17.79
N LEU A 102 -26.90 14.70 -17.85
CA LEU A 102 -26.70 13.30 -17.47
C LEU A 102 -26.97 13.04 -15.97
N PHE A 103 -26.87 14.10 -15.17
CA PHE A 103 -27.02 14.09 -13.71
C PHE A 103 -28.42 14.58 -13.25
N GLU A 104 -29.22 15.17 -14.15
CA GLU A 104 -30.55 15.68 -13.83
C GLU A 104 -31.44 14.62 -13.17
N GLY A 105 -32.10 15.00 -12.07
CA GLY A 105 -32.96 14.11 -11.29
C GLY A 105 -32.22 13.03 -10.48
N LYS A 106 -30.87 12.98 -10.52
CA LYS A 106 -30.06 12.02 -9.76
C LYS A 106 -29.22 12.70 -8.70
N LEU A 107 -28.49 13.75 -9.09
CA LEU A 107 -27.64 14.56 -8.20
C LEU A 107 -27.32 15.90 -8.85
N THR A 108 -26.88 16.87 -8.05
CA THR A 108 -26.34 18.13 -8.54
C THR A 108 -24.82 18.09 -8.38
N PRO A 109 -24.02 18.08 -9.47
CA PRO A 109 -22.56 18.08 -9.36
C PRO A 109 -22.05 19.38 -8.73
N GLU A 110 -21.09 19.27 -7.83
CA GLU A 110 -20.43 20.42 -7.18
C GLU A 110 -18.92 20.25 -7.25
N LYS A 111 -18.17 21.35 -7.42
CA LYS A 111 -16.70 21.30 -7.46
C LYS A 111 -16.14 20.64 -6.20
N GLY A 112 -15.26 19.66 -6.41
CA GLY A 112 -14.67 18.84 -5.36
C GLY A 112 -15.46 17.58 -5.01
N MET A 113 -16.70 17.45 -5.46
CA MET A 113 -17.52 16.25 -5.25
C MET A 113 -16.91 15.03 -5.96
N SER A 114 -16.94 13.88 -5.29
CA SER A 114 -16.62 12.59 -5.90
C SER A 114 -17.90 11.88 -6.34
N ILE A 115 -17.98 11.51 -7.61
CA ILE A 115 -19.14 10.83 -8.20
C ILE A 115 -18.74 9.41 -8.57
N MET A 116 -19.56 8.43 -8.17
CA MET A 116 -19.37 7.02 -8.53
C MET A 116 -20.13 6.70 -9.83
N PHE A 117 -19.43 6.15 -10.80
CA PHE A 117 -19.96 5.63 -12.05
C PHE A 117 -19.90 4.10 -12.06
N ASN A 118 -20.92 3.45 -12.61
CA ASN A 118 -20.85 2.03 -12.95
C ASN A 118 -20.66 1.89 -14.46
N MET A 119 -19.50 1.40 -14.88
CA MET A 119 -19.17 1.14 -16.27
C MET A 119 -18.80 -0.33 -16.42
N GLN A 120 -19.61 -1.10 -17.16
CA GLN A 120 -19.36 -2.52 -17.44
C GLN A 120 -19.12 -3.36 -16.16
N GLY A 121 -19.90 -3.11 -15.10
CA GLY A 121 -19.77 -3.80 -13.82
C GLY A 121 -18.60 -3.32 -12.95
N ARG A 122 -17.81 -2.35 -13.41
CA ARG A 122 -16.75 -1.69 -12.63
C ARG A 122 -17.26 -0.38 -12.06
N ARG A 123 -17.00 -0.17 -10.78
CA ARG A 123 -17.22 1.12 -10.11
C ARG A 123 -16.00 2.00 -10.34
N LEU A 124 -16.21 3.16 -10.94
CA LEU A 124 -15.20 4.20 -11.12
C LEU A 124 -15.60 5.42 -10.29
N TYR A 125 -14.62 6.14 -9.77
CA TYR A 125 -14.85 7.39 -9.08
C TYR A 125 -14.25 8.52 -9.92
N ALA A 126 -15.00 9.60 -10.09
CA ALA A 126 -14.51 10.81 -10.73
C ALA A 126 -14.68 12.00 -9.79
N LYS A 127 -13.66 12.86 -9.71
CA LYS A 127 -13.72 14.11 -8.98
C LYS A 127 -14.23 15.22 -9.89
N VAL A 128 -15.21 15.97 -9.45
CA VAL A 128 -15.66 17.18 -10.15
C VAL A 128 -14.59 18.25 -10.00
N LEU A 129 -13.96 18.63 -11.11
CA LEU A 129 -12.98 19.71 -11.14
C LEU A 129 -13.64 21.07 -11.26
N ASP A 130 -14.71 21.15 -12.05
CA ASP A 130 -15.44 22.38 -12.30
C ASP A 130 -16.85 22.11 -12.83
N VAL A 131 -17.76 23.05 -12.59
CA VAL A 131 -19.14 23.00 -13.10
C VAL A 131 -19.37 24.25 -13.95
N LYS A 132 -19.59 24.04 -15.25
CA LYS A 132 -19.91 25.10 -16.21
C LYS A 132 -21.42 25.21 -16.38
N LYS A 133 -21.87 26.11 -17.27
CA LYS A 133 -23.29 26.36 -17.52
C LYS A 133 -24.05 25.13 -18.02
N GLU A 134 -23.45 24.35 -18.92
CA GLU A 134 -24.11 23.22 -19.60
C GLU A 134 -23.36 21.88 -19.42
N THR A 135 -22.15 21.93 -18.84
CA THR A 135 -21.24 20.81 -18.74
C THR A 135 -20.56 20.76 -17.38
N VAL A 136 -20.04 19.59 -17.02
CA VAL A 136 -19.21 19.35 -15.84
C VAL A 136 -17.89 18.75 -16.26
N LEU A 137 -16.80 19.22 -15.66
CA LEU A 137 -15.46 18.68 -15.87
C LEU A 137 -15.16 17.65 -14.77
N LEU A 138 -14.88 16.42 -15.17
CA LEU A 138 -14.68 15.27 -14.30
C LEU A 138 -13.29 14.69 -14.48
N ASP A 139 -12.63 14.40 -13.37
CA ASP A 139 -11.31 13.79 -13.33
C ASP A 139 -11.41 12.35 -12.85
N PHE A 140 -11.10 11.42 -13.75
CA PHE A 140 -11.10 9.97 -13.50
C PHE A 140 -9.73 9.42 -13.08
N ASN A 141 -8.74 10.28 -12.86
CA ASN A 141 -7.46 9.82 -12.30
C ASN A 141 -7.64 9.26 -10.89
N HIS A 142 -6.75 8.33 -10.51
CA HIS A 142 -6.66 7.92 -9.11
C HIS A 142 -6.35 9.16 -8.24
N PRO A 143 -6.94 9.30 -7.02
CA PRO A 143 -6.72 10.48 -6.18
C PRO A 143 -5.24 10.77 -5.84
N LEU A 144 -4.41 9.72 -5.88
CA LEU A 144 -2.96 9.79 -5.63
C LEU A 144 -2.11 9.76 -6.91
N ALA A 145 -2.71 9.84 -8.10
CA ALA A 145 -1.95 9.90 -9.36
C ALA A 145 -1.08 11.17 -9.43
N GLY A 146 0.12 11.05 -10.00
CA GLY A 146 1.12 12.11 -10.08
C GLY A 146 1.78 12.48 -8.74
N LYS A 147 1.45 11.76 -7.65
CA LYS A 147 2.05 12.00 -6.32
C LYS A 147 3.06 10.90 -5.99
N PRO A 148 4.30 11.26 -5.60
CA PRO A 148 5.19 10.29 -4.99
C PRO A 148 4.65 9.89 -3.62
N LEU A 149 4.83 8.62 -3.25
CA LEU A 149 4.34 8.06 -2.00
C LEU A 149 5.52 7.65 -1.11
N ASN A 150 5.45 8.01 0.16
CA ASN A 150 6.40 7.59 1.18
C ASN A 150 5.72 6.63 2.15
N PHE A 151 6.40 5.56 2.52
CA PHE A 151 5.93 4.61 3.50
C PHE A 151 6.99 4.41 4.58
N GLN A 152 6.59 4.44 5.83
CA GLN A 152 7.33 3.83 6.93
C GLN A 152 6.65 2.52 7.26
N VAL A 153 7.38 1.41 7.19
CA VAL A 153 6.84 0.06 7.37
C VAL A 153 7.65 -0.70 8.42
N LYS A 154 6.97 -1.54 9.19
CA LYS A 154 7.54 -2.51 10.12
C LYS A 154 6.97 -3.89 9.86
N VAL A 155 7.83 -4.89 9.76
CA VAL A 155 7.39 -6.29 9.67
C VAL A 155 7.11 -6.82 11.06
N LEU A 156 5.88 -7.25 11.30
CA LEU A 156 5.41 -7.76 12.59
C LEU A 156 5.39 -9.29 12.62
N GLU A 157 5.03 -9.92 11.51
CA GLU A 157 4.99 -11.38 11.38
C GLU A 157 5.39 -11.82 9.97
N ILE A 158 6.01 -12.99 9.88
CA ILE A 158 6.34 -13.66 8.62
C ILE A 158 6.01 -15.14 8.79
N SER A 159 5.18 -15.67 7.89
CA SER A 159 4.93 -17.10 7.74
C SER A 159 5.23 -17.51 6.31
N ASN A 160 6.18 -18.41 6.15
CA ASN A 160 6.50 -19.00 4.85
C ASN A 160 5.76 -20.34 4.78
N ASP A 161 4.87 -20.48 3.81
CA ASP A 161 4.20 -21.74 3.51
C ASP A 161 5.16 -22.73 2.81
#